data_AF-A0A3D4SXU3-F1
#
_entry.id   AF-A0A3D4SXU3-F1
#
_cell.length_a   1.000
_cell.length_b   1.000
_cell.length_c   1.000
_cell.angle_alpha   90.00
_cell.angle_beta   90.00
_cell.angle_gamma   90.00
#
_symmetry.space_group_name_H-M   'P 1'
#
loop_
_entity.id
_entity.type
_entity.pdbx_description
1 polymer ?
#
loop_
_entity_poly.entity_id
_entity_poly.type
_entity_poly.pdbx_seq_one_letter_code
_entity_poly.pdbx_strand_id
1 'polypeptide(L)'
;MSIDNLKGGLPEFAKDLKLNLGSLARSTELSEQQLWGTFVATAAATRNDQVISEITEEAKTHLSDEAYNAALAAASIMAMNNVAYRAR
;
A
#
# COMPACT_ATOMS: atom_id res chain seq x y z
N MET A 1 -6.75 -10.66 -8.82
CA MET A 1 -6.51 -9.26 -9.22
C MET A 1 -5.33 -8.77 -8.39
N SER A 2 -4.44 -8.01 -9.01
CA SER A 2 -3.08 -7.76 -8.49
C SER A 2 -2.62 -6.34 -8.85
N ILE A 3 -1.45 -5.95 -8.36
CA ILE A 3 -0.68 -4.75 -8.72
C ILE A 3 -0.66 -4.52 -10.23
N ASP A 4 -0.73 -5.55 -11.06
CA ASP A 4 -0.78 -5.41 -12.51
C ASP A 4 -2.08 -4.75 -13.01
N ASN A 5 -3.22 -4.97 -12.36
CA ASN A 5 -4.46 -4.24 -12.65
C ASN A 5 -4.31 -2.76 -12.27
N LEU A 6 -3.75 -2.48 -11.10
CA LEU A 6 -3.51 -1.11 -10.65
C LEU A 6 -2.56 -0.38 -11.62
N LYS A 7 -1.51 -1.05 -12.09
CA LYS A 7 -0.61 -0.57 -13.15
C LYS A 7 -1.33 -0.39 -14.50
N GLY A 8 -2.29 -1.25 -14.81
CA GLY A 8 -3.12 -1.18 -16.02
C GLY A 8 -4.12 -0.03 -16.01
N GLY A 9 -4.59 0.38 -14.83
CA GLY A 9 -5.52 1.51 -14.65
C GLY A 9 -4.87 2.89 -14.68
N LEU A 10 -3.53 2.98 -14.66
CA LEU A 10 -2.83 4.25 -14.74
C LEU A 10 -2.83 4.82 -16.18
N PRO A 11 -3.13 6.11 -16.37
CA PRO A 11 -3.14 6.74 -17.69
C PRO A 11 -1.72 6.92 -18.25
N GLU A 12 -1.60 7.14 -19.57
CA GLU A 12 -0.31 7.24 -20.26
C GLU A 12 0.59 8.35 -19.72
N PHE A 13 0.03 9.49 -19.32
CA PHE A 13 0.82 10.59 -18.72
C PHE A 13 1.41 10.22 -17.35
N ALA A 14 0.97 9.13 -16.72
CA ALA A 14 1.45 8.63 -15.43
C ALA A 14 2.40 7.43 -15.57
N LYS A 15 3.07 7.29 -16.72
CA LYS A 15 3.99 6.18 -17.02
C LYS A 15 5.03 5.93 -15.92
N ASP A 16 5.60 6.98 -15.33
CA ASP A 16 6.61 6.82 -14.29
C ASP A 16 6.04 6.18 -13.01
N LEU A 17 4.79 6.48 -12.66
CA LEU A 17 4.12 5.83 -11.52
C LEU A 17 3.94 4.32 -11.79
N LYS A 18 3.60 3.94 -13.03
CA LYS A 18 3.47 2.53 -13.44
C LYS A 18 4.79 1.78 -13.32
N LEU A 19 5.89 2.40 -13.75
CA LEU A 19 7.23 1.83 -13.65
C LEU A 19 7.68 1.69 -12.19
N ASN A 20 7.50 2.73 -11.40
CA ASN A 20 7.87 2.73 -9.98
C ASN A 20 7.09 1.71 -9.17
N LEU A 21 5.76 1.63 -9.35
CA LEU A 21 4.93 0.62 -8.69
C LEU A 21 5.38 -0.79 -9.05
N GLY A 22 5.68 -1.03 -10.33
CA GLY A 22 6.24 -2.30 -10.78
C GLY A 22 7.60 -2.61 -10.16
N SER A 23 8.49 -1.62 -10.03
CA SER A 23 9.82 -1.80 -9.43
C SER A 23 9.73 -2.09 -7.94
N LEU A 24 8.92 -1.33 -7.20
CA LEU A 24 8.75 -1.49 -5.75
C LEU A 24 8.17 -2.86 -5.38
N ALA A 25 7.19 -3.36 -6.15
CA ALA A 25 6.59 -4.67 -5.93
C ALA A 25 7.59 -5.84 -6.01
N ARG A 26 8.73 -5.64 -6.70
CA ARG A 26 9.80 -6.64 -6.84
C ARG A 26 11.04 -6.32 -6.01
N SER A 27 10.97 -5.32 -5.13
CA SER A 27 12.10 -4.91 -4.29
C SER A 27 12.48 -6.03 -3.31
N THR A 28 13.77 -6.22 -3.11
CA THR A 28 14.33 -7.17 -2.14
C THR A 28 15.00 -6.47 -0.95
N GLU A 29 14.90 -5.14 -0.87
CA GLU A 29 15.49 -4.34 0.22
C GLU A 29 14.75 -4.53 1.56
N LEU A 30 13.50 -5.01 1.50
CA LEU A 30 12.64 -5.27 2.65
C LEU A 30 12.26 -6.75 2.69
N SER A 31 11.97 -7.27 3.88
CA SER A 31 11.30 -8.56 3.98
C SER A 31 9.90 -8.50 3.35
N GLU A 32 9.36 -9.66 2.96
CA GLU A 32 8.04 -9.75 2.34
C GLU A 32 6.94 -9.11 3.21
N GLN A 33 6.96 -9.39 4.52
CA GLN A 33 6.01 -8.78 5.46
C GLN A 33 6.19 -7.26 5.56
N GLN A 34 7.43 -6.75 5.56
CA GLN A 34 7.71 -5.31 5.60
C GLN A 34 7.24 -4.61 4.33
N LEU A 35 7.50 -5.20 3.16
CA LEU A 35 7.11 -4.65 1.86
C LEU A 35 5.59 -4.58 1.73
N TRP A 36 4.91 -5.70 1.92
CA TRP A 36 3.45 -5.77 1.74
C TRP A 36 2.68 -5.06 2.85
N GLY A 37 3.19 -5.10 4.10
CA GLY A 37 2.63 -4.30 5.19
C GLY A 37 2.71 -2.80 4.89
N THR A 38 3.83 -2.35 4.29
CA THR A 38 4.00 -0.96 3.86
C THR A 38 3.06 -0.59 2.73
N PHE A 39 2.88 -1.46 1.73
CA PHE A 39 1.90 -1.23 0.66
C PHE A 39 0.48 -1.09 1.21
N VAL A 40 0.04 -1.99 2.10
CA VAL A 40 -1.30 -1.92 2.71
C VAL A 40 -1.49 -0.63 3.51
N ALA A 41 -0.54 -0.30 4.40
CA ALA A 41 -0.64 0.92 5.22
C ALA A 41 -0.66 2.19 4.36
N THR A 42 0.16 2.23 3.31
CA THR A 42 0.25 3.38 2.40
C THR A 42 -1.00 3.48 1.53
N ALA A 43 -1.51 2.37 0.97
CA ALA A 43 -2.75 2.33 0.21
C ALA A 43 -3.92 2.85 1.06
N ALA A 44 -4.07 2.37 2.30
CA ALA A 44 -5.08 2.85 3.23
C ALA A 44 -4.96 4.36 3.52
N ALA A 45 -3.74 4.87 3.64
CA ALA A 45 -3.50 6.29 3.86
C ALA A 45 -3.92 7.18 2.67
N THR A 46 -3.95 6.65 1.44
CA THR A 46 -4.36 7.41 0.23
C THR A 46 -5.86 7.66 0.15
N ARG A 47 -6.68 6.88 0.86
CA ARG A 47 -8.16 6.95 0.83
C ARG A 47 -8.77 6.75 -0.57
N ASN A 48 -8.08 6.03 -1.45
CA ASN A 48 -8.60 5.65 -2.76
C ASN A 48 -9.06 4.20 -2.71
N ASP A 49 -10.37 3.98 -2.84
CA ASP A 49 -10.98 2.65 -2.70
C ASP A 49 -10.42 1.62 -3.69
N GLN A 50 -10.15 2.03 -4.94
CA GLN A 50 -9.57 1.15 -5.96
C GLN A 50 -8.13 0.77 -5.62
N VAL A 51 -7.31 1.73 -5.18
CA VAL A 51 -5.93 1.44 -4.74
C VAL A 51 -5.94 0.48 -3.55
N ILE A 52 -6.83 0.71 -2.58
CA ILE A 52 -6.96 -0.14 -1.39
C ILE A 52 -7.39 -1.55 -1.77
N SER A 53 -8.38 -1.71 -2.65
CA SER A 53 -8.88 -3.03 -3.03
C SER A 53 -7.82 -3.84 -3.78
N GLU A 54 -7.16 -3.25 -4.79
CA GLU A 54 -6.17 -3.95 -5.61
C GLU A 54 -4.93 -4.33 -4.80
N ILE A 55 -4.44 -3.45 -3.91
CA ILE A 55 -3.31 -3.77 -3.03
C ILE A 55 -3.68 -4.81 -1.98
N THR A 56 -4.90 -4.74 -1.41
CA THR A 56 -5.35 -5.69 -0.40
C THR A 56 -5.44 -7.11 -0.95
N GLU A 57 -5.92 -7.27 -2.18
CA GLU A 57 -6.09 -8.59 -2.76
C GLU A 57 -4.76 -9.34 -2.92
N GLU A 58 -3.71 -8.64 -3.37
CA GLU A 58 -2.38 -9.23 -3.48
C GLU A 58 -1.70 -9.34 -2.12
N ALA A 59 -1.77 -8.31 -1.25
CA ALA A 59 -1.13 -8.36 0.05
C ALA A 59 -1.59 -9.54 0.93
N LYS A 60 -2.85 -9.97 0.80
CA LYS A 60 -3.38 -11.14 1.52
C LYS A 60 -2.74 -12.47 1.11
N THR A 61 -2.05 -12.55 -0.01
CA THR A 61 -1.27 -13.75 -0.38
C THR A 61 0.14 -13.75 0.23
N HIS A 62 0.58 -12.61 0.77
CA HIS A 62 1.94 -12.40 1.29
C HIS A 62 1.98 -12.14 2.81
N LEU A 63 0.84 -11.74 3.38
CA LEU A 63 0.70 -11.40 4.80
C LEU A 63 -0.20 -12.40 5.51
N SER A 64 0.09 -12.66 6.79
CA SER A 64 -0.91 -13.24 7.68
C SER A 64 -2.03 -12.22 7.97
N ASP A 65 -3.18 -12.69 8.43
CA ASP A 65 -4.29 -11.82 8.82
C ASP A 65 -3.88 -10.85 9.94
N GLU A 66 -3.03 -11.28 10.87
CA GLU A 66 -2.50 -10.43 11.93
C GLU A 66 -1.62 -9.30 11.37
N ALA A 67 -0.72 -9.62 10.43
CA ALA A 67 0.15 -8.62 9.81
C ALA A 67 -0.64 -7.63 8.95
N TYR A 68 -1.65 -8.11 8.21
CA TYR A 68 -2.56 -7.26 7.45
C TYR A 68 -3.34 -6.30 8.36
N ASN A 69 -3.94 -6.82 9.43
CA ASN A 69 -4.69 -6.01 10.40
C ASN A 69 -3.78 -5.00 11.12
N ALA A 70 -2.54 -5.38 11.45
CA ALA A 70 -1.56 -4.49 12.04
C ALA A 70 -1.19 -3.32 11.09
N ALA A 71 -1.05 -3.58 9.79
CA ALA A 71 -0.80 -2.52 8.79
C ALA A 71 -1.97 -1.52 8.71
N LEU A 72 -3.21 -2.00 8.73
CA LEU A 72 -4.39 -1.13 8.77
C LEU A 72 -4.51 -0.35 10.10
N ALA A 73 -4.17 -0.99 11.21
CA ALA A 73 -4.12 -0.34 12.52
C ALA A 73 -3.08 0.79 12.53
N ALA A 74 -1.90 0.57 11.93
CA ALA A 74 -0.87 1.58 11.76
C ALA A 74 -1.37 2.78 10.95
N ALA A 75 -2.02 2.55 9.80
CA ALA A 75 -2.61 3.64 9.02
C ALA A 75 -3.68 4.43 9.81
N SER A 76 -4.49 3.73 10.60
CA SER A 76 -5.57 4.31 11.41
C SER A 76 -5.03 5.19 12.54
N ILE A 77 -4.09 4.69 13.33
CA ILE A 77 -3.51 5.47 14.44
C ILE A 77 -2.65 6.63 13.92
N MET A 78 -1.92 6.43 12.82
CA MET A 78 -1.11 7.50 12.22
C MET A 78 -1.98 8.61 11.64
N ALA A 79 -3.18 8.33 11.14
CA ALA A 79 -4.10 9.38 10.72
C ALA A 79 -4.45 10.35 11.87
N MET A 80 -4.68 9.82 13.09
CA MET A 80 -4.90 10.63 14.28
C MET A 80 -3.63 11.35 14.74
N ASN A 81 -2.54 10.58 14.93
CA ASN A 81 -1.29 11.09 15.48
C ASN A 81 -0.66 12.17 14.59
N ASN A 82 -0.65 11.96 13.27
CA ASN A 82 -0.05 12.92 12.33
C ASN A 82 -0.73 14.28 12.36
N VAL A 83 -2.04 14.34 12.66
CA VAL A 83 -2.76 15.62 12.82
C VAL A 83 -2.48 16.20 14.20
N ALA A 84 -2.66 15.40 15.26
CA ALA A 84 -2.55 15.86 16.64
C ALA A 84 -1.16 16.38 17.00
N TYR A 85 -0.10 15.73 16.53
CA TYR A 85 1.28 16.10 16.84
C TYR A 85 1.86 17.15 15.89
N ARG A 86 1.40 17.25 14.64
CA ARG A 86 1.87 18.29 13.70
C ARG A 86 1.26 19.67 13.99
N ALA A 87 0.07 19.70 14.59
CA ALA A 87 -0.61 20.94 14.94
C ALA A 87 -0.10 21.60 16.23
N ARG A 88 0.84 20.97 16.94
CA ARG A 88 1.53 21.50 18.13
C ARG A 88 2.92 21.98 17.74
#